data_AF-A0A4Y3G0N0-F1
#
_entry.id   AF-A0A4Y3G0N0-F1
#
_cell.length_a   1.000
_cell.length_b   1.000
_cell.length_c   1.000
_cell.angle_alpha   90.00
_cell.angle_beta   90.00
_cell.angle_gamma   90.00
#
_symmetry.space_group_name_H-M   'P 1'
#
loop_
_entity.id
_entity.type
_entity.pdbx_description
1 polymer ?
#
loop_
_entity_poly.entity_id
_entity_poly.type
_entity_poly.pdbx_seq_one_letter_code
_entity_poly.pdbx_strand_id
1 'polypeptide(L)'
;MDTFSEETLENDMVEKFQQKGWRFVPASELERDSLEEPLLLSSLIMSIKKINSGSGLGNEEIKQVIDELKFLSGNEGTKKILAFP
;
A
#
# COMPACT_ATOMS: atom_id res chain seq x y z
N MET A 1 -32.59 5.39 15.25
CA MET A 1 -31.73 4.24 15.63
C MET A 1 -30.72 4.15 14.54
N ASP A 2 -29.47 4.53 14.82
CA ASP A 2 -28.39 4.27 13.86
C ASP A 2 -28.21 2.76 13.79
N THR A 3 -28.67 2.20 12.67
CA THR A 3 -28.47 0.80 12.34
C THR A 3 -27.01 0.62 12.00
N PHE A 4 -26.27 -0.07 12.89
CA PHE A 4 -24.92 -0.54 12.62
C PHE A 4 -24.89 -1.25 11.25
N SER A 5 -24.05 -0.76 10.35
CA SER A 5 -23.76 -1.32 9.02
C SER A 5 -22.26 -1.27 8.74
N GLU A 6 -21.81 -2.03 7.74
CA GLU A 6 -20.42 -1.98 7.28
C GLU A 6 -20.00 -0.56 6.88
N GLU A 7 -20.90 0.18 6.22
CA GLU A 7 -20.67 1.58 5.82
C GLU A 7 -20.46 2.49 7.04
N THR A 8 -21.29 2.38 8.08
CA THR A 8 -21.12 3.19 9.29
C THR A 8 -19.79 2.89 9.99
N LEU A 9 -19.38 1.61 10.00
CA LEU A 9 -18.10 1.21 10.58
C LEU A 9 -16.91 1.72 9.74
N GLU A 10 -17.00 1.65 8.41
CA GLU A 10 -15.97 2.14 7.50
C GLU A 10 -15.77 3.66 7.68
N ASN A 11 -16.85 4.43 7.70
CA ASN A 11 -16.81 5.87 7.90
C ASN A 11 -16.19 6.22 9.27
N ASP A 12 -16.61 5.56 10.34
CA ASP A 12 -16.02 5.73 11.68
C ASP A 12 -14.51 5.46 11.71
N MET A 13 -14.05 4.44 10.97
CA MET A 13 -12.63 4.09 10.89
C MET A 13 -11.85 5.11 10.08
N VAL A 14 -12.38 5.55 8.94
CA VAL A 14 -11.78 6.59 8.10
C VAL A 14 -11.58 7.87 8.90
N GLU A 15 -12.60 8.33 9.64
CA GLU A 15 -12.51 9.52 10.48
C GLU A 15 -11.40 9.40 11.54
N LYS A 16 -11.32 8.26 12.24
CA LYS A 16 -10.27 8.01 13.25
C LYS A 16 -8.87 8.03 12.66
N PHE A 17 -8.68 7.53 11.45
CA PHE A 17 -7.38 7.58 10.77
C PHE A 17 -7.06 9.00 10.28
N GLN A 18 -8.03 9.73 9.75
CA GLN A 18 -7.85 11.12 9.35
C GLN A 18 -7.43 12.02 10.53
N GLN A 19 -8.02 11.81 11.72
CA GLN A 19 -7.60 12.50 12.95
C GLN A 19 -6.13 12.23 13.34
N LYS A 20 -5.57 11.09 12.91
CA LYS A 20 -4.15 10.72 13.09
C LYS A 20 -3.24 11.23 11.96
N GLY A 21 -3.77 12.02 11.02
CA GLY A 21 -3.03 12.58 9.89
C GLY A 21 -2.96 11.69 8.66
N TRP A 22 -3.75 10.61 8.61
CA TRP A 22 -3.85 9.79 7.40
C TRP A 22 -4.74 10.49 6.37
N ARG A 23 -4.37 10.38 5.09
CA ARG A 23 -5.20 10.87 3.99
C ARG A 23 -6.10 9.74 3.50
N PHE A 24 -7.41 9.97 3.49
CA PHE A 24 -8.35 9.09 2.79
C PHE A 24 -8.27 9.33 1.28
N VAL A 25 -8.28 8.25 0.52
CA VAL A 25 -8.36 8.27 -0.95
C VAL A 25 -9.41 7.25 -1.37
N PRO A 26 -10.48 7.66 -2.08
CA PRO A 26 -11.51 6.73 -2.51
C PRO A 26 -10.96 5.76 -3.56
N ALA A 27 -11.56 4.57 -3.64
CA ALA A 27 -11.07 3.49 -4.50
C ALA A 27 -10.94 3.89 -5.98
N SER A 28 -11.81 4.77 -6.47
CA SER A 28 -11.81 5.30 -7.84
C SER A 28 -10.67 6.28 -8.15
N GLU A 29 -10.05 6.87 -7.13
CA GLU A 29 -8.92 7.78 -7.27
C GLU A 29 -7.57 7.08 -7.06
N LEU A 30 -7.59 5.79 -6.72
CA LEU A 30 -6.36 5.02 -6.63
C LEU A 30 -5.82 4.78 -8.04
N GLU A 31 -4.56 5.10 -8.26
CA GLU A 31 -3.80 4.85 -9.49
C GLU A 31 -3.50 3.35 -9.65
N ARG A 32 -4.54 2.51 -9.66
CA ARG A 32 -4.46 1.08 -9.87
C ARG A 32 -4.34 0.80 -11.36
N ASP A 33 -3.31 0.07 -11.75
CA ASP A 33 -3.18 -0.42 -13.12
C ASP A 33 -4.18 -1.55 -13.40
N SER A 34 -4.43 -2.42 -12.42
CA SER A 34 -5.43 -3.48 -12.48
C SER A 34 -5.79 -4.00 -11.08
N LEU A 35 -6.82 -4.84 -10.97
CA LEU A 35 -7.13 -5.56 -9.72
C LEU A 35 -6.13 -6.71 -9.43
N GLU A 36 -5.40 -7.16 -10.46
CA GLU A 36 -4.39 -8.23 -10.34
C GLU A 36 -3.03 -7.71 -9.86
N GLU A 37 -2.78 -6.40 -9.98
CA GLU A 37 -1.57 -5.76 -9.45
C GLU A 37 -1.87 -5.23 -8.04
N PRO A 38 -1.36 -5.89 -6.98
CA PRO A 38 -1.69 -5.53 -5.61
C PRO A 38 -1.04 -4.21 -5.16
N LEU A 39 0.05 -3.78 -5.81
CA LEU A 39 0.78 -2.57 -5.42
C LEU A 39 0.34 -1.37 -6.26
N LEU A 40 0.09 -0.24 -5.60
CA LEU A 40 -0.07 1.07 -6.27
C LEU A 40 1.31 1.58 -6.72
N LEU A 41 1.87 0.97 -7.78
CA LEU A 41 3.28 1.10 -8.14
C LEU A 41 3.74 2.55 -8.29
N SER A 42 2.98 3.38 -9.01
CA SER A 42 3.30 4.80 -9.20
C SER A 42 3.41 5.54 -7.86
N SER A 43 2.40 5.39 -7.01
CA SER A 43 2.37 6.00 -5.67
C SER A 43 3.47 5.45 -4.75
N LEU A 44 3.78 4.16 -4.83
CA LEU A 44 4.84 3.52 -4.06
C LEU A 44 6.23 4.04 -4.48
N ILE A 45 6.52 4.11 -5.78
CA ILE A 45 7.77 4.64 -6.31
C ILE A 45 7.97 6.09 -5.89
N MET A 46 6.93 6.93 -6.02
CA MET A 46 6.98 8.33 -5.58
C MET A 46 7.27 8.45 -4.08
N SER A 47 6.65 7.60 -3.27
CA SER A 47 6.84 7.59 -1.81
C SER A 47 8.25 7.15 -1.42
N ILE A 48 8.79 6.11 -2.05
CA ILE A 48 10.17 5.66 -1.85
C ILE A 48 11.14 6.79 -2.19
N LYS A 49 10.98 7.45 -3.34
CA LYS A 49 11.82 8.60 -3.74
C LYS A 49 11.72 9.75 -2.75
N LYS A 50 10.51 10.08 -2.29
CA LYS A 50 10.27 11.18 -1.34
C LYS A 50 10.95 10.94 0.00
N ILE A 51 10.83 9.73 0.55
CA ILE A 51 11.43 9.37 1.85
C ILE A 51 12.97 9.36 1.76
N ASN A 52 13.51 9.01 0.59
CA ASN A 52 14.93 8.81 0.35
C ASN A 52 15.57 9.93 -0.50
N SER A 53 15.00 11.14 -0.53
CA SER A 53 15.41 12.20 -1.45
C SER A 53 16.86 12.68 -1.30
N GLY A 54 17.55 12.31 -0.22
CA GLY A 54 18.94 12.66 0.06
C GLY A 54 19.94 11.50 0.02
N SER A 55 19.51 10.27 -0.28
CA SER A 55 20.39 9.08 -0.20
C SER A 55 21.07 8.70 -1.52
N GLY A 56 20.80 9.42 -2.62
CA GLY A 56 21.33 9.08 -3.95
C GLY A 56 20.69 7.85 -4.58
N LEU A 57 19.52 7.42 -4.06
CA LEU A 57 18.83 6.22 -4.50
C LEU A 57 18.36 6.35 -5.96
N GLY A 58 18.86 5.47 -6.83
CA GLY A 58 18.63 5.47 -8.26
C GLY A 58 17.45 4.59 -8.67
N ASN A 59 17.19 4.53 -9.97
CA ASN A 59 16.08 3.74 -10.51
C ASN A 59 16.31 2.22 -10.37
N GLU A 60 17.57 1.76 -10.36
CA GLU A 60 17.90 0.34 -10.21
C GLU A 60 17.60 -0.17 -8.80
N GLU A 61 17.97 0.59 -7.77
CA GLU A 61 17.68 0.22 -6.38
C GLU A 61 16.16 0.20 -6.13
N ILE A 62 15.43 1.20 -6.67
CA ILE A 62 13.96 1.21 -6.58
C ILE A 62 13.38 -0.04 -7.24
N LYS A 63 13.85 -0.38 -8.43
CA LYS A 63 13.37 -1.55 -9.16
C LYS A 63 13.60 -2.83 -8.34
N GLN A 64 14.79 -3.01 -7.76
CA GLN A 64 15.10 -4.17 -6.92
C GLN A 64 14.14 -4.27 -5.72
N VAL A 65 13.89 -3.16 -5.03
CA VAL A 65 12.93 -3.13 -3.90
C VAL A 65 11.52 -3.49 -4.36
N ILE A 66 11.06 -2.94 -5.49
CA ILE A 66 9.74 -3.26 -6.03
C ILE A 66 9.63 -4.74 -6.42
N ASP A 67 10.64 -5.28 -7.09
CA ASP A 67 10.66 -6.69 -7.51
C ASP A 67 10.65 -7.62 -6.28
N GLU A 68 11.39 -7.27 -5.23
CA GLU A 68 11.38 -8.02 -3.96
C GLU A 68 10.02 -7.92 -3.25
N LEU A 69 9.41 -6.74 -3.19
CA LEU A 69 8.08 -6.56 -2.61
C LEU A 69 7.03 -7.36 -3.39
N LYS A 70 7.09 -7.39 -4.72
CA LYS A 70 6.20 -8.21 -5.56
C LYS A 70 6.41 -9.70 -5.31
N PHE A 71 7.66 -10.14 -5.23
CA PHE A 71 7.97 -11.53 -4.89
C PHE A 71 7.42 -11.91 -3.51
N LEU A 72 7.59 -11.04 -2.52
CA LEU A 72 7.10 -11.24 -1.16
C LEU A 72 5.57 -11.18 -1.03
N SER A 73 4.91 -10.44 -1.92
CA SER A 73 3.44 -10.35 -1.96
C SER A 73 2.78 -11.57 -2.61
N GLY A 74 3.58 -12.42 -3.27
CA GLY A 74 3.13 -13.69 -3.82
C GLY A 74 3.15 -14.85 -2.82
N ASN A 75 2.66 -16.02 -3.23
CA ASN A 75 2.57 -17.21 -2.40
C ASN A 75 3.91 -17.61 -1.73
N GLU A 76 5.02 -17.43 -2.42
CA GLU A 76 6.36 -17.77 -1.89
C GLU A 76 6.82 -16.81 -0.79
N GLY A 77 6.43 -15.54 -0.86
CA GLY A 77 6.67 -14.60 0.23
C GLY A 77 5.83 -14.89 1.46
N THR A 78 4.56 -15.23 1.26
CA THR A 78 3.66 -15.65 2.34
C THR A 78 4.21 -16.87 3.08
N LYS A 79 4.77 -17.87 2.38
CA LYS A 79 5.44 -19.02 3.01
C LYS A 79 6.63 -18.60 3.88
N LYS A 80 7.47 -17.67 3.39
CA LYS A 80 8.61 -17.13 4.16
C LYS A 80 8.15 -16.39 5.42
N ILE A 81 7.10 -15.57 5.32
CA ILE A 81 6.54 -14.82 6.47
C ILE A 81 5.92 -15.76 7.50
N LEU A 82 5.22 -16.80 7.06
CA LEU A 82 4.59 -17.79 7.92
C LEU A 82 5.58 -18.82 8.51
N ALA A 83 6.89 -18.70 8.21
CA ALA A 83 7.92 -19.67 8.55
C ALA A 83 7.54 -21.11 8.16
N PHE A 84 6.80 -21.26 7.06
CA PHE A 84 6.34 -22.55 6.56
C PHE A 84 7.41 -23.10 5.61
N PRO A 85 8.01 -24.29 5.89
CA PRO A 85 9.00 -24.92 5.01
C PRO A 85 8.41 -25.38 3.67
#